data_AF-M2QVN8-F1
#
_entry.id   AF-M2QVN8-F1
#
_cell.length_a   1.000
_cell.length_b   1.000
_cell.length_c   1.000
_cell.angle_alpha   90.00
_cell.angle_beta   90.00
_cell.angle_gamma   90.00
#
_symmetry.space_group_name_H-M   'P 1'
#
loop_
_entity.id
_entity.type
_entity.pdbx_description
1 polymer ?
#
loop_
_entity_poly.entity_id
_entity_poly.type
_entity_poly.pdbx_seq_one_letter_code
_entity_poly.pdbx_strand_id
1 'polypeptide(L)'
;VDYVFLSSIVGVALVIVVTYDIACTYFKNFWKRAKSFPPCLQTSLPPHAVIPKVNKAHLVGHGDACQGPFSLNYTTGCGRMNGEGCERCWACLNRAAASVKEMGESARRETLDNFCGYSNWMKTKHPEQVLKWEREVLEWEADTSLPCPYQASKPRITLAKVKAQLAKEEANCTAGGEALQAPSSVAFVAFGLELEDLQ
;
A
#
# COMPACT_ATOMS: atom_id res chain seq x y z
N VAL A 1 7.30 -7.51 14.59
CA VAL A 1 7.13 -6.03 14.62
C VAL A 1 7.87 -5.42 15.80
N ASP A 2 7.60 -5.83 17.05
CA ASP A 2 8.28 -5.26 18.25
C ASP A 2 9.81 -5.23 18.13
N TYR A 3 10.44 -6.35 17.73
CA TYR A 3 11.90 -6.40 17.54
C TYR A 3 12.39 -5.33 16.56
N VAL A 4 11.77 -5.25 15.37
CA VAL A 4 12.15 -4.31 14.31
C VAL A 4 11.95 -2.87 14.77
N PHE A 5 10.84 -2.58 15.44
CA PHE A 5 10.55 -1.24 15.91
C PHE A 5 11.52 -0.83 17.03
N LEU A 6 11.72 -1.69 18.05
CA LEU A 6 12.66 -1.44 19.14
C LEU A 6 14.09 -1.30 18.63
N SER A 7 14.57 -2.20 17.76
CA SER A 7 15.93 -2.11 17.20
C SER A 7 16.15 -0.84 16.38
N SER A 8 15.09 -0.26 15.80
CA SER A 8 15.14 0.99 15.05
C SER A 8 15.18 2.24 15.94
N ILE A 9 14.76 2.15 17.20
CA ILE A 9 14.67 3.30 18.12
C ILE A 9 15.65 3.21 19.29
N VAL A 10 16.42 2.13 19.41
CA VAL A 10 17.49 2.02 20.41
C VAL A 10 18.53 3.12 20.15
N GLY A 11 18.87 3.86 21.21
CA GLY A 11 19.81 4.98 21.15
C GLY A 11 19.20 6.31 20.67
N VAL A 12 17.91 6.34 20.32
CA VAL A 12 17.20 7.59 19.99
C VAL A 12 16.84 8.34 21.28
N ALA A 13 17.16 9.64 21.33
CA ALA A 13 16.85 10.53 22.46
C ALA A 13 15.84 11.63 22.10
N LEU A 14 15.20 11.53 20.93
CA LEU A 14 14.24 12.51 20.42
C LEU A 14 12.80 11.99 20.58
N VAL A 15 11.84 12.91 20.55
CA VAL A 15 10.42 12.56 20.38
C VAL A 15 10.23 11.98 18.99
N ILE A 16 9.58 10.83 18.91
CA ILE A 16 9.30 10.13 17.65
C ILE A 16 7.81 10.10 17.38
N VAL A 17 7.43 10.46 16.16
CA VAL A 17 6.10 10.18 15.63
C VAL A 17 6.21 8.91 14.80
N VAL A 18 5.35 7.94 15.11
CA VAL A 18 5.35 6.64 14.46
C VAL A 18 4.02 6.45 13.79
N THR A 19 4.04 6.15 12.50
CA THR A 19 2.84 5.85 11.74
C THR A 19 2.72 4.36 11.49
N TYR A 20 1.56 3.78 11.77
CA TYR A 20 1.26 2.38 11.51
C TYR A 20 -0.25 2.19 11.38
N ASP A 21 -0.71 1.39 10.41
CA ASP A 21 -2.14 1.22 10.09
C ASP A 21 -2.97 0.87 11.31
N ILE A 22 -2.45 -0.02 12.15
CA ILE A 22 -3.13 -0.48 13.36
C ILE A 22 -2.46 0.04 14.63
N ALA A 23 -1.83 1.22 14.57
CA ALA A 23 -1.16 1.85 15.72
C ALA A 23 -2.05 1.89 16.96
N CYS A 24 -3.35 2.19 16.79
CA CYS A 24 -4.34 2.26 17.86
C CYS A 24 -4.51 0.95 18.63
N THR A 25 -4.26 -0.19 17.99
CA THR A 25 -4.35 -1.52 18.61
C THR A 25 -2.98 -1.99 19.05
N TYR A 26 -1.97 -1.82 18.20
CA TYR A 26 -0.60 -2.26 18.42
C TYR A 26 0.01 -1.67 19.70
N PHE A 27 -0.20 -0.36 19.94
CA PHE A 27 0.39 0.35 21.07
C PHE A 27 -0.30 0.12 22.42
N LYS A 28 -1.51 -0.48 22.47
CA LYS A 28 -2.24 -0.73 23.72
C LYS A 28 -1.42 -1.50 24.76
N ASN A 29 -0.67 -2.50 24.32
CA ASN A 29 0.16 -3.34 25.17
C ASN A 29 1.66 -3.23 24.84
N PHE A 30 2.05 -2.33 23.94
CA PHE A 30 3.43 -2.22 23.46
C PHE A 30 4.42 -2.06 24.61
N TRP A 31 4.18 -1.15 25.55
CA TRP A 31 5.07 -0.90 26.69
C TRP A 31 5.21 -2.06 27.66
N LYS A 32 4.21 -2.95 27.73
CA LYS A 32 4.31 -4.19 28.50
C LYS A 32 5.24 -5.18 27.79
N ARG A 33 5.09 -5.31 26.47
CA ARG A 33 5.92 -6.21 25.64
C ARG A 33 7.35 -5.69 25.51
N ALA A 34 7.57 -4.38 25.41
CA ALA A 34 8.91 -3.79 25.30
C ALA A 34 9.81 -4.16 26.48
N LYS A 35 9.24 -4.32 27.68
CA LYS A 35 9.98 -4.74 28.89
C LYS A 35 10.44 -6.20 28.88
N SER A 36 9.83 -7.06 28.07
CA SER A 36 10.24 -8.47 27.97
C SER A 36 11.43 -8.70 27.02
N PHE A 37 11.88 -7.67 26.31
CA PHE A 37 13.05 -7.76 25.43
C PHE A 37 14.36 -7.67 26.21
N PRO A 38 15.49 -8.18 25.66
CA PRO A 38 16.81 -8.04 26.27
C PRO A 38 17.17 -6.58 26.60
N PRO A 39 17.97 -6.30 27.64
CA PRO A 39 18.29 -4.94 28.06
C PRO A 39 18.82 -4.02 26.94
N CYS A 40 19.58 -4.57 25.98
CA CYS A 40 20.10 -3.82 24.84
C CYS A 40 19.03 -3.34 23.84
N LEU A 41 17.82 -3.90 23.89
CA LEU A 41 16.67 -3.55 23.05
C LEU A 41 15.57 -2.82 23.83
N GLN A 42 15.74 -2.63 25.14
CA GLN A 42 14.82 -1.83 25.93
C GLN A 42 15.11 -0.36 25.68
N THR A 43 14.14 0.36 25.12
CA THR A 43 14.27 1.81 24.89
C THR A 43 14.26 2.57 26.22
N SER A 44 15.09 3.61 26.32
CA SER A 44 15.07 4.58 27.42
C SER A 44 13.99 5.66 27.23
N LEU A 45 13.33 5.71 26.06
CA LEU A 45 12.30 6.68 25.78
C LEU A 45 11.06 6.46 26.66
N PRO A 46 10.54 7.51 27.31
CA PRO A 46 9.30 7.39 28.06
C PRO A 46 8.10 7.23 27.11
N PRO A 47 6.97 6.66 27.58
CA PRO A 47 5.80 6.42 26.73
C PRO A 47 5.26 7.61 25.95
N HIS A 48 5.35 8.82 26.51
CA HIS A 48 4.88 10.05 25.86
C HIS A 48 5.83 10.57 24.78
N ALA A 49 7.09 10.09 24.73
CA ALA A 49 8.04 10.45 23.68
C ALA A 49 7.82 9.65 22.38
N VAL A 50 6.97 8.63 22.41
CA VAL A 50 6.53 7.89 21.22
C VAL A 50 5.09 8.22 20.94
N ILE A 51 4.84 8.91 19.84
CA ILE A 51 3.52 9.39 19.44
C ILE A 51 2.99 8.50 18.31
N PRO A 52 2.17 7.49 18.62
CA PRO A 52 1.61 6.60 17.61
C PRO A 52 0.48 7.29 16.84
N LYS A 53 0.50 7.16 15.52
CA LYS A 53 -0.49 7.68 14.59
C LYS A 53 -0.86 6.63 13.55
N VAL A 54 -2.05 6.76 13.00
CA VAL A 54 -2.53 5.91 11.92
C VAL A 54 -2.41 6.70 10.63
N ASN A 55 -2.00 6.02 9.55
CA ASN A 55 -1.90 6.63 8.24
C ASN A 55 -3.28 7.13 7.77
N LYS A 56 -3.35 8.21 6.99
CA LYS A 56 -4.61 8.89 6.70
C LYS A 56 -5.63 8.01 5.96
N ALA A 57 -5.18 7.21 4.99
CA ALA A 57 -6.07 6.33 4.22
C ALA A 57 -6.69 5.24 5.12
N HIS A 58 -5.86 4.65 5.98
CA HIS A 58 -6.32 3.62 6.91
C HIS A 58 -7.20 4.17 8.02
N LEU A 59 -6.90 5.37 8.51
CA LEU A 59 -7.66 6.01 9.59
C LEU A 59 -9.14 6.18 9.20
N VAL A 60 -9.47 6.41 7.93
CA VAL A 60 -10.87 6.48 7.45
C VAL A 60 -11.67 5.21 7.79
N GLY A 61 -11.02 4.04 7.76
CA GLY A 61 -11.66 2.77 8.11
C GLY A 61 -11.78 2.50 9.61
N HIS A 62 -11.21 3.36 10.46
CA HIS A 62 -11.28 3.21 11.91
C HIS A 62 -12.51 3.91 12.48
N GLY A 63 -13.01 3.42 13.62
CA GLY A 63 -14.15 4.06 14.32
C GLY A 63 -13.80 5.42 14.94
N ASP A 64 -14.82 6.16 15.34
CA ASP A 64 -14.74 7.55 15.85
C ASP A 64 -13.70 7.74 16.97
N ALA A 65 -13.54 6.74 17.84
CA ALA A 65 -12.56 6.77 18.92
C ALA A 65 -11.10 6.90 18.42
N CYS A 66 -10.81 6.55 17.16
CA CYS A 66 -9.48 6.69 16.58
C CYS A 66 -9.28 8.02 15.84
N GLN A 67 -10.35 8.64 15.33
CA GLN A 67 -10.29 9.76 14.39
C GLN A 67 -9.57 10.99 14.95
N GLY A 68 -9.77 11.30 16.23
CA GLY A 68 -9.03 12.37 16.91
C GLY A 68 -7.62 11.92 17.32
N PRO A 69 -7.49 10.96 18.26
CA PRO A 69 -6.22 10.64 18.90
C PRO A 69 -5.12 10.17 17.97
N PHE A 70 -5.47 9.45 16.89
CA PHE A 70 -4.49 8.86 15.97
C PHE A 70 -4.31 9.64 14.67
N SER A 71 -5.02 10.76 14.49
CA SER A 71 -4.90 11.59 13.29
C SER A 71 -3.60 12.38 13.25
N LEU A 72 -2.94 12.30 12.10
CA LEU A 72 -1.78 13.12 11.77
C LEU A 72 -2.12 14.62 11.67
N ASN A 73 -3.36 14.96 11.29
CA ASN A 73 -3.79 16.37 11.18
C ASN A 73 -3.84 17.08 12.53
N TYR A 74 -4.09 16.33 13.61
CA TYR A 74 -4.13 16.86 14.98
C TYR A 74 -2.82 16.65 15.74
N THR A 75 -1.71 16.36 15.04
CA THR A 75 -0.41 16.07 15.66
C THR A 75 0.60 17.16 15.34
N THR A 76 1.00 17.88 16.38
CA THR A 76 2.03 18.93 16.30
C THR A 76 3.36 18.35 15.83
N GLY A 77 4.03 19.04 14.90
CA GLY A 77 5.36 18.66 14.41
C GLY A 77 5.39 17.66 13.25
N CYS A 78 4.24 17.11 12.84
CA CYS A 78 4.17 16.18 11.71
C CYS A 78 4.16 16.86 10.33
N GLY A 79 3.89 18.16 10.28
CA GLY A 79 3.66 18.87 9.02
C GLY A 79 2.47 18.30 8.23
N ARG A 80 2.37 18.64 6.94
CA ARG A 80 1.33 18.12 6.04
C ARG A 80 1.72 16.76 5.47
N MET A 81 1.91 15.77 6.33
CA MET A 81 2.18 14.39 5.93
C MET A 81 0.92 13.52 6.00
N ASN A 82 0.91 12.40 5.26
CA ASN A 82 -0.20 11.45 5.28
C ASN A 82 0.15 10.06 5.83
N GLY A 83 1.43 9.75 6.06
CA GLY A 83 1.88 8.45 6.57
C GLY A 83 1.91 7.30 5.54
N GLU A 84 1.17 7.42 4.44
CA GLU A 84 1.00 6.37 3.40
C GLU A 84 2.23 6.12 2.51
N GLY A 85 3.31 6.88 2.67
CA GLY A 85 4.43 6.91 1.72
C GLY A 85 5.05 5.54 1.47
N CYS A 86 5.20 4.73 2.53
CA CYS A 86 5.76 3.37 2.46
C CYS A 86 4.84 2.37 1.72
N GLU A 87 3.54 2.64 1.63
CA GLU A 87 2.54 1.71 1.06
C GLU A 87 2.11 2.11 -0.34
N ARG A 88 2.35 3.37 -0.77
CA ARG A 88 1.96 3.83 -2.12
C ARG A 88 2.53 2.98 -3.25
N CYS A 89 3.70 2.36 -3.07
CA CYS A 89 4.28 1.47 -4.07
C CYS A 89 3.86 0.00 -3.93
N TRP A 90 3.14 -0.38 -2.86
CA TRP A 90 2.75 -1.78 -2.63
C TRP A 90 1.93 -2.36 -3.77
N ALA A 91 1.03 -1.60 -4.37
CA ALA A 91 0.26 -2.08 -5.52
C ALA A 91 1.16 -2.54 -6.68
N CYS A 92 2.30 -1.86 -6.89
CA CYS A 92 3.30 -2.24 -7.88
C CYS A 92 4.20 -3.37 -7.37
N LEU A 93 4.71 -3.27 -6.13
CA LEU A 93 5.61 -4.27 -5.54
C LEU A 93 4.94 -5.63 -5.35
N ASN A 94 3.65 -5.67 -5.02
CA ASN A 94 2.89 -6.92 -4.91
C ASN A 94 2.83 -7.66 -6.24
N ARG A 95 2.77 -6.95 -7.37
CA ARG A 95 2.83 -7.58 -8.70
C ARG A 95 4.22 -8.15 -9.00
N ALA A 96 5.27 -7.49 -8.50
CA ALA A 96 6.65 -7.96 -8.63
C ALA A 96 7.01 -9.06 -7.62
N ALA A 97 6.17 -9.33 -6.62
CA ALA A 97 6.50 -10.24 -5.52
C ALA A 97 6.83 -11.65 -6.01
N ALA A 98 6.05 -12.17 -6.97
CA ALA A 98 6.30 -13.49 -7.57
C ALA A 98 7.63 -13.54 -8.34
N SER A 99 7.96 -12.49 -9.10
CA SER A 99 9.19 -12.47 -9.91
C SER A 99 10.46 -12.35 -9.07
N VAL A 100 10.40 -11.71 -7.89
CA VAL A 100 11.58 -11.52 -7.03
C VAL A 100 11.73 -12.60 -5.95
N LYS A 101 10.82 -13.56 -5.89
CA LYS A 101 10.77 -14.56 -4.82
C LYS A 101 11.99 -15.48 -4.79
N GLU A 102 12.42 -15.94 -5.97
CA GLU A 102 13.52 -16.89 -6.15
C GLU A 102 14.88 -16.20 -6.39
N MET A 103 14.92 -14.86 -6.38
CA MET A 103 16.15 -14.11 -6.53
C MET A 103 17.00 -14.18 -5.26
N GLY A 104 18.34 -14.24 -5.43
CA GLY A 104 19.28 -14.08 -4.31
C GLY A 104 19.11 -12.71 -3.63
N GLU A 105 19.51 -12.60 -2.37
CA GLU A 105 19.24 -11.43 -1.51
C GLU A 105 19.64 -10.09 -2.16
N SER A 106 20.87 -9.99 -2.67
CA SER A 106 21.37 -8.78 -3.33
C SER A 106 20.56 -8.44 -4.58
N ALA A 107 20.35 -9.42 -5.47
CA ALA A 107 19.61 -9.23 -6.72
C ALA A 107 18.15 -8.85 -6.45
N ARG A 108 17.52 -9.45 -5.44
CA ARG A 108 16.18 -9.11 -4.98
C ARG A 108 16.11 -7.66 -4.52
N ARG A 109 17.07 -7.22 -3.70
CA ARG A 109 17.12 -5.85 -3.20
C ARG A 109 17.28 -4.83 -4.32
N GLU A 110 18.24 -5.04 -5.21
CA GLU A 110 18.45 -4.16 -6.37
C GLU A 110 17.23 -4.09 -7.27
N THR A 111 16.57 -5.22 -7.50
CA THR A 111 15.34 -5.28 -8.30
C THR A 111 14.19 -4.51 -7.65
N LEU A 112 14.00 -4.64 -6.34
CA LEU A 112 13.00 -3.86 -5.60
C LEU A 112 13.31 -2.36 -5.63
N ASP A 113 14.58 -1.98 -5.47
CA ASP A 113 15.03 -0.60 -5.55
C ASP A 113 14.77 0.00 -6.95
N ASN A 114 14.97 -0.79 -8.02
CA ASN A 114 14.62 -0.39 -9.39
C ASN A 114 13.11 -0.13 -9.56
N PHE A 115 12.24 -0.99 -9.02
CA PHE A 115 10.78 -0.76 -9.06
C PHE A 115 10.36 0.50 -8.31
N CYS A 116 10.96 0.75 -7.14
CA CYS A 116 10.73 1.96 -6.35
C CYS A 116 11.25 3.21 -7.09
N GLY A 117 12.45 3.12 -7.68
CA GLY A 117 13.06 4.17 -8.49
C GLY A 117 12.21 4.55 -9.70
N TYR A 118 11.72 3.55 -10.43
CA TYR A 118 10.78 3.75 -11.53
C TYR A 118 9.50 4.45 -11.07
N SER A 119 8.93 4.02 -9.93
CA SER A 119 7.73 4.65 -9.36
C SER A 119 7.95 6.13 -9.02
N ASN A 120 9.15 6.50 -8.58
CA ASN A 120 9.52 7.90 -8.33
C ASN A 120 9.76 8.69 -9.62
N TRP A 121 10.38 8.07 -10.61
CA TRP A 121 10.55 8.66 -11.94
C TRP A 121 9.21 8.96 -12.61
N MET A 122 8.23 8.06 -12.51
CA MET A 122 6.87 8.28 -13.03
C MET A 122 6.19 9.49 -12.41
N LYS A 123 6.36 9.74 -11.10
CA LYS A 123 5.84 10.97 -10.46
C LYS A 123 6.46 12.24 -11.04
N THR A 124 7.73 12.15 -11.45
CA THR A 124 8.45 13.27 -12.10
C THR A 124 8.01 13.46 -13.55
N LYS A 125 7.67 12.38 -14.25
CA LYS A 125 7.18 12.42 -15.63
C LYS A 125 5.71 12.80 -15.74
N HIS A 126 4.94 12.60 -14.68
CA HIS A 126 3.51 12.86 -14.61
C HIS A 126 3.13 13.79 -13.45
N PRO A 127 3.72 14.99 -13.35
CA PRO A 127 3.42 15.92 -12.27
C PRO A 127 1.94 16.32 -12.24
N GLU A 128 1.25 16.31 -13.39
CA GLU A 128 -0.18 16.58 -13.50
C GLU A 128 -1.04 15.60 -12.69
N GLN A 129 -0.64 14.32 -12.63
CA GLN A 129 -1.34 13.30 -11.86
C GLN A 129 -1.13 13.50 -10.37
N VAL A 130 0.08 13.89 -9.97
CA VAL A 130 0.42 14.20 -8.57
C VAL A 130 -0.39 15.41 -8.10
N LEU A 131 -0.41 16.49 -8.88
CA LEU A 131 -1.16 17.71 -8.56
C LEU A 131 -2.67 17.47 -8.52
N LYS A 132 -3.21 16.64 -9.43
CA LYS A 132 -4.61 16.24 -9.41
C LYS A 132 -4.95 15.50 -8.12
N TRP A 133 -4.15 14.49 -7.76
CA TRP A 133 -4.34 13.73 -6.53
C TRP A 133 -4.25 14.61 -5.28
N GLU A 134 -3.26 15.50 -5.22
CA GLU A 134 -3.12 16.45 -4.11
C GLU A 134 -4.37 17.33 -3.97
N ARG A 135 -4.92 17.81 -5.08
CA ARG A 135 -6.17 18.58 -5.06
C ARG A 135 -7.35 17.77 -4.52
N GLU A 136 -7.54 16.55 -5.02
CA GLU A 136 -8.62 15.67 -4.57
C GLU A 136 -8.54 15.39 -3.06
N VAL A 137 -7.32 15.19 -2.54
CA VAL A 137 -7.08 15.03 -1.09
C VAL A 137 -7.42 16.31 -0.33
N LEU A 138 -6.98 17.47 -0.81
CA LEU A 138 -7.24 18.74 -0.13
C LEU A 138 -8.73 19.11 -0.11
N GLU A 139 -9.44 18.88 -1.20
CA GLU A 139 -10.87 19.13 -1.31
C GLU A 139 -11.65 18.20 -0.37
N TRP A 140 -11.30 16.91 -0.34
CA TRP A 140 -11.93 15.95 0.56
C TRP A 140 -11.60 16.21 2.04
N GLU A 141 -10.38 16.65 2.36
CA GLU A 141 -10.01 17.04 3.73
C GLU A 141 -10.77 18.29 4.21
N ALA A 142 -11.15 19.18 3.29
CA ALA A 142 -11.97 20.35 3.58
C ALA A 142 -13.45 19.99 3.73
N ASP A 143 -13.95 19.06 2.92
CA ASP A 143 -15.32 18.56 2.95
C ASP A 143 -15.35 17.03 2.79
N THR A 144 -15.49 16.34 3.92
CA THR A 144 -15.52 14.88 3.96
C THR A 144 -16.81 14.27 3.41
N SER A 145 -17.78 15.08 2.97
CA SER A 145 -18.95 14.59 2.23
C SER A 145 -18.63 14.24 0.77
N LEU A 146 -17.52 14.77 0.24
CA LEU A 146 -17.02 14.44 -1.09
C LEU A 146 -16.51 12.98 -1.14
N PRO A 147 -16.39 12.39 -2.35
CA PRO A 147 -15.83 11.05 -2.49
C PRO A 147 -14.42 10.97 -1.89
N CYS A 148 -14.22 10.01 -0.98
CA CYS A 148 -12.92 9.81 -0.35
C CYS A 148 -11.90 9.34 -1.39
N PRO A 149 -10.81 10.11 -1.66
CA PRO A 149 -9.81 9.76 -2.67
C PRO A 149 -9.05 8.48 -2.30
N TYR A 150 -8.97 8.15 -1.01
CA TYR A 150 -8.34 6.93 -0.52
C TYR A 150 -9.18 5.67 -0.78
N GLN A 151 -10.47 5.82 -1.05
CA GLN A 151 -11.34 4.69 -1.32
C GLN A 151 -11.33 4.38 -2.83
N ALA A 152 -10.62 3.32 -3.22
CA ALA A 152 -10.58 2.92 -4.61
C ALA A 152 -11.99 2.52 -5.11
N SER A 153 -12.55 3.30 -6.03
CA SER A 153 -13.76 2.93 -6.77
C SER A 153 -13.39 1.89 -7.84
N LYS A 154 -13.06 0.66 -7.44
CA LYS A 154 -12.83 -0.39 -8.44
C LYS A 154 -14.19 -0.75 -9.06
N PRO A 155 -14.41 -0.56 -10.39
CA PRO A 155 -15.54 -1.20 -11.01
C PRO A 155 -15.35 -2.71 -10.82
N ARG A 156 -16.31 -3.36 -10.16
CA ARG A 156 -16.30 -4.81 -10.00
C ARG A 156 -16.55 -5.43 -11.37
N ILE A 157 -15.48 -5.64 -12.14
CA ILE A 157 -15.56 -6.46 -13.34
C ILE A 157 -15.68 -7.91 -12.88
N THR A 158 -16.76 -8.58 -13.29
CA THR A 158 -16.93 -10.00 -13.00
C THR A 158 -16.07 -10.81 -13.95
N LEU A 159 -15.60 -11.98 -13.51
CA LEU A 159 -14.89 -12.92 -14.38
C LEU A 159 -15.71 -13.22 -15.65
N ALA A 160 -17.03 -13.35 -15.51
CA ALA A 160 -17.94 -13.51 -16.64
C ALA A 160 -17.87 -12.35 -17.66
N LYS A 161 -17.74 -11.11 -17.19
CA LYS A 161 -17.59 -9.94 -18.06
C LYS A 161 -16.23 -9.90 -18.76
N VAL A 162 -15.17 -10.36 -18.10
CA VAL A 162 -13.83 -10.54 -18.70
C VAL A 162 -13.86 -11.63 -19.76
N LYS A 163 -14.39 -12.83 -19.44
CA LYS A 163 -14.54 -13.95 -20.38
C LYS A 163 -15.39 -13.55 -21.60
N ALA A 164 -16.48 -12.81 -21.40
CA ALA A 164 -17.33 -12.33 -22.49
C ALA A 164 -16.61 -11.34 -23.42
N GLN A 165 -15.77 -10.46 -22.87
CA GLN A 165 -14.98 -9.53 -23.67
C GLN A 165 -13.90 -10.25 -24.49
N LEU A 166 -13.18 -11.19 -23.86
CA LEU A 166 -12.18 -12.02 -24.51
C LEU A 166 -12.78 -12.85 -25.66
N ALA A 167 -13.93 -13.49 -25.44
CA ALA A 167 -14.64 -14.24 -26.48
C ALA A 167 -15.09 -13.35 -27.65
N LYS A 168 -15.47 -12.09 -27.37
CA LYS A 168 -15.84 -11.12 -28.40
C LYS A 168 -14.63 -10.67 -29.23
N GLU A 169 -13.48 -10.47 -28.59
CA GLU A 169 -12.22 -10.14 -29.26
C GLU A 169 -11.76 -11.27 -30.19
N GLU A 170 -11.88 -12.52 -29.75
CA GLU A 170 -11.57 -13.71 -30.56
C GLU A 170 -12.53 -13.90 -31.74
N ALA A 171 -13.83 -13.66 -31.54
CA ALA A 171 -14.83 -13.65 -32.60
C ALA A 171 -14.57 -12.54 -33.65
N ASN A 172 -14.07 -11.38 -33.21
CA ASN A 172 -13.73 -10.27 -34.13
C ASN A 172 -12.47 -10.58 -34.97
N CYS A 173 -11.44 -11.21 -34.38
CA CYS A 173 -10.24 -11.61 -35.13
C CYS A 173 -10.56 -12.69 -36.17
N THR A 174 -11.38 -13.68 -35.82
CA THR A 174 -11.80 -14.73 -36.75
C THR A 174 -12.70 -14.23 -37.88
N ALA A 175 -13.51 -13.19 -37.63
CA ALA A 175 -14.35 -12.56 -38.66
C ALA A 175 -13.54 -11.83 -39.76
N GLY A 176 -12.29 -11.47 -39.49
CA GLY A 176 -11.37 -10.84 -40.46
C GLY A 176 -10.66 -11.82 -41.41
N GLY A 177 -10.86 -13.13 -41.26
CA GLY A 177 -10.22 -14.16 -42.10
C GLY A 177 -8.77 -14.48 -41.76
N GLU A 178 -8.22 -13.90 -40.67
CA GLU A 178 -6.91 -14.29 -40.15
C GLU A 178 -7.01 -15.59 -39.35
N ALA A 179 -6.24 -16.60 -39.76
CA ALA A 179 -6.18 -17.88 -39.05
C ALA A 179 -5.55 -17.68 -37.66
N LEU A 180 -6.30 -17.98 -36.60
CA LEU A 180 -5.76 -17.99 -35.23
C LEU A 180 -4.66 -19.05 -35.11
N GLN A 181 -3.45 -18.64 -34.78
CA GLN A 181 -2.38 -19.56 -34.42
C GLN A 181 -2.67 -20.11 -33.02
N ALA A 182 -2.85 -21.43 -32.90
CA ALA A 182 -3.24 -22.06 -31.65
C ALA A 182 -2.05 -22.31 -30.71
N PRO A 183 -2.18 -22.06 -29.39
CA PRO A 183 -3.29 -21.34 -28.75
C PRO A 183 -3.15 -19.83 -28.93
N SER A 184 -4.27 -19.14 -29.14
CA SER A 184 -4.31 -17.67 -29.12
C SER A 184 -3.90 -17.16 -27.73
N SER A 185 -3.35 -15.95 -27.66
CA SER A 185 -3.05 -15.31 -26.37
C SER A 185 -4.29 -15.23 -25.47
N VAL A 186 -5.47 -15.05 -26.07
CA VAL A 186 -6.77 -15.08 -25.40
C VAL A 186 -7.08 -16.45 -24.80
N ALA A 187 -6.92 -17.53 -25.58
CA ALA A 187 -7.12 -18.89 -25.10
C ALA A 187 -6.17 -19.26 -23.95
N PHE A 188 -4.91 -18.81 -24.02
CA PHE A 188 -3.94 -19.02 -22.93
C PHE A 188 -4.37 -18.31 -21.63
N VAL A 189 -4.81 -17.05 -21.71
CA VAL A 189 -5.31 -16.32 -20.52
C VAL A 189 -6.60 -16.92 -19.99
N ALA A 190 -7.55 -17.31 -20.86
CA ALA A 190 -8.79 -17.96 -20.43
C ALA A 190 -8.53 -19.26 -19.69
N PHE A 191 -7.60 -20.08 -20.20
CA PHE A 191 -7.19 -21.33 -19.53
C PHE A 191 -6.50 -21.07 -18.20
N GLY A 192 -5.62 -20.06 -18.12
CA GLY A 192 -5.00 -19.65 -16.86
C GLY A 192 -6.01 -19.25 -15.78
N LEU A 193 -7.06 -18.52 -16.17
CA LEU A 193 -8.15 -18.14 -15.26
C LEU A 193 -8.99 -19.34 -14.79
N GLU A 194 -9.19 -20.34 -15.64
CA GLU A 194 -9.89 -21.59 -15.24
C GLU A 194 -9.07 -22.44 -14.28
N LEU A 195 -7.75 -22.44 -14.41
CA LEU A 195 -6.87 -23.12 -13.46
C LEU A 195 -6.86 -22.44 -12.09
N GLU A 196 -6.94 -21.10 -12.03
CA GLU A 196 -7.08 -20.37 -10.77
C GLU A 196 -8.38 -20.70 -10.02
N ASP A 197 -9.50 -20.91 -10.73
CA ASP A 197 -10.79 -21.29 -10.12
C ASP A 197 -10.78 -22.71 -9.52
N LEU A 198 -9.80 -23.55 -9.87
CA LEU A 198 -9.66 -24.92 -9.39
C LEU A 198 -8.75 -25.08 -8.15
N GLN A 199 -8.11 -24.01 -7.68
CA GLN A 199 -7.21 -23.98 -6.50
C GLN A 199 -7.87 -23.39 -5.26
#